data_AF-A0A3P6R5N7-F1
#
_entry.id   AF-A0A3P6R5N7-F1
#
_cell.length_a   1.000
_cell.length_b   1.000
_cell.length_c   1.000
_cell.angle_alpha   90.00
_cell.angle_beta   90.00
_cell.angle_gamma   90.00
#
_symmetry.space_group_name_H-M   'P 1'
#
loop_
_entity.id
_entity.type
_entity.pdbx_description
1 polymer ?
#
loop_
_entity_poly.entity_id
_entity_poly.type
_entity_poly.pdbx_seq_one_letter_code
_entity_poly.pdbx_strand_id
1 'polypeptide(L)'
;MKGLFSGTWAFYATQHSWVLLRSSLTMVWICFIRSILFILAGRWIASMKAYGKPLSESGVVSDVCKIIVLLALKFRQNFIDGLETEGASFAVYVKGQKVVDLWGGYADLQAARTWKEDTMSVVFSTTKAVAALCIAVLADRGRLRYDDLVSKHWPGFAKNGKDNITIEWVMSHMAGLYYFEEPITKEIATNHDLMKKLIENETPKFPPGTAFGYHAMNYGWLVDQIIRHTDEKKRGIGQFLREEITGPNGRKLVC
;
A
#
# COMPACT_ATOMS: atom_id res chain seq x y z
N MET A 1 40.61 -25.46 -83.43
CA MET A 1 41.92 -25.88 -82.88
C MET A 1 42.50 -24.68 -82.14
N LYS A 2 42.46 -24.69 -80.80
CA LYS A 2 43.62 -24.79 -79.87
C LYS A 2 44.62 -23.63 -80.07
N GLY A 3 44.64 -22.61 -79.22
CA GLY A 3 45.45 -22.50 -77.98
C GLY A 3 46.53 -21.44 -78.21
N LEU A 4 47.13 -20.70 -77.28
CA LEU A 4 47.17 -20.62 -75.82
C LEU A 4 47.84 -19.27 -75.50
N PHE A 5 47.34 -18.52 -74.52
CA PHE A 5 48.05 -17.41 -73.86
C PHE A 5 48.49 -17.89 -72.46
N SER A 6 49.73 -17.63 -72.03
CA SER A 6 50.05 -17.04 -70.71
C SER A 6 51.53 -17.16 -70.31
N GLY A 7 52.00 -16.09 -69.67
CA GLY A 7 53.28 -15.86 -68.98
C GLY A 7 53.45 -14.35 -68.91
N THR A 8 53.67 -13.65 -67.79
CA THR A 8 54.11 -13.96 -66.42
C THR A 8 53.91 -12.67 -65.63
N TRP A 9 53.33 -12.65 -64.43
CA TRP A 9 53.61 -11.65 -63.38
C TRP A 9 53.30 -12.21 -61.98
N ALA A 10 54.09 -11.77 -61.01
CA ALA A 10 54.41 -12.36 -59.71
C ALA A 10 53.28 -12.38 -58.66
N PHE A 11 53.32 -13.39 -57.77
CA PHE A 11 52.58 -13.46 -56.51
C PHE A 11 53.57 -13.40 -55.33
N TYR A 12 53.52 -12.31 -54.55
CA TYR A 12 54.01 -12.24 -53.17
C TYR A 12 53.28 -11.08 -52.47
N ALA A 13 52.36 -11.40 -51.55
CA ALA A 13 51.96 -10.59 -50.38
C ALA A 13 50.77 -11.27 -49.64
N THR A 14 51.06 -12.09 -48.63
CA THR A 14 50.88 -11.85 -47.17
C THR A 14 49.51 -12.25 -46.56
N GLN A 15 49.59 -13.26 -45.70
CA GLN A 15 48.56 -13.82 -44.78
C GLN A 15 48.08 -12.87 -43.67
N HIS A 16 48.39 -11.56 -43.69
CA HIS A 16 48.13 -10.65 -42.56
C HIS A 16 46.74 -10.01 -42.51
N SER A 17 45.88 -10.20 -43.51
CA SER A 17 44.61 -9.47 -43.66
C SER A 17 43.44 -10.06 -42.87
N TRP A 18 43.51 -11.32 -42.43
CA TRP A 18 42.37 -12.02 -41.83
C TRP A 18 42.28 -11.94 -40.30
N VAL A 19 43.38 -11.60 -39.61
CA VAL A 19 43.41 -11.45 -38.13
C VAL A 19 42.87 -10.08 -37.68
N LEU A 20 42.96 -9.06 -38.53
CA LEU A 20 42.46 -7.70 -38.24
C LEU A 20 40.93 -7.56 -38.39
N LEU A 21 40.27 -8.43 -39.16
CA LEU A 21 38.80 -8.39 -39.33
C LEU A 21 38.04 -9.03 -38.16
N ARG A 22 38.63 -9.99 -37.44
CA ARG A 22 37.99 -10.61 -36.24
C ARG A 22 38.10 -9.75 -34.98
N SER A 23 39.15 -8.93 -34.87
CA SER A 23 39.37 -8.02 -33.74
C SER A 23 38.53 -6.74 -33.81
N SER A 24 38.19 -6.27 -35.03
CA SER A 24 37.31 -5.11 -35.20
C SER A 24 35.84 -5.41 -34.89
N LEU A 25 35.33 -6.59 -35.25
CA LEU A 25 33.94 -6.99 -34.97
C LEU A 25 33.69 -7.26 -33.47
N THR A 26 34.65 -7.82 -32.73
CA THR A 26 34.56 -8.00 -31.27
C THR A 26 34.63 -6.67 -30.53
N MET A 27 35.44 -5.72 -31.00
CA MET A 27 35.54 -4.39 -30.41
C MET A 27 34.27 -3.56 -30.64
N VAL A 28 33.63 -3.67 -31.81
CA VAL A 28 32.34 -3.03 -32.09
C VAL A 28 31.23 -3.58 -31.21
N TRP A 29 31.18 -4.90 -30.99
CA TRP A 29 30.21 -5.53 -30.09
C TRP A 29 30.39 -5.15 -28.61
N ILE A 30 31.64 -5.07 -28.12
CA ILE A 30 31.94 -4.63 -26.75
C ILE A 30 31.55 -3.16 -26.55
N CYS A 31 31.81 -2.30 -27.54
CA CYS A 31 31.38 -0.90 -27.52
C CYS A 31 29.85 -0.75 -27.58
N PHE A 32 29.15 -1.60 -28.33
CA PHE A 32 27.68 -1.59 -28.40
C PHE A 32 27.03 -2.05 -27.09
N ILE A 33 27.55 -3.12 -26.48
CA ILE A 33 27.08 -3.61 -25.16
C ILE A 33 27.38 -2.58 -24.06
N ARG A 34 28.56 -1.95 -24.06
CA ARG A 34 28.88 -0.84 -23.14
C ARG A 34 27.95 0.35 -23.33
N SER A 35 27.59 0.68 -24.56
CA SER A 35 26.68 1.79 -24.86
C SER A 35 25.24 1.50 -24.39
N ILE A 36 24.76 0.27 -24.55
CA ILE A 36 23.45 -0.16 -24.04
C ILE A 36 23.44 -0.16 -22.50
N LEU A 37 24.49 -0.66 -21.85
CA LEU A 37 24.63 -0.58 -20.38
C LEU A 37 24.71 0.87 -19.88
N PHE A 38 25.37 1.77 -20.61
CA PHE A 38 25.39 3.20 -20.30
C PHE A 38 24.03 3.88 -20.50
N ILE A 39 23.26 3.50 -21.52
CA ILE A 39 21.92 4.03 -21.76
C ILE A 39 20.93 3.51 -20.71
N LEU A 40 21.04 2.23 -20.32
CA LEU A 40 20.23 1.64 -19.25
C LEU A 40 20.59 2.24 -17.88
N ALA A 41 21.88 2.40 -17.57
CA ALA A 41 22.35 3.09 -16.37
C ALA A 41 21.96 4.58 -16.38
N GLY A 42 22.03 5.24 -17.53
CA GLY A 42 21.64 6.65 -17.70
C GLY A 42 20.13 6.87 -17.50
N ARG A 43 19.27 5.97 -17.98
CA ARG A 43 17.83 5.98 -17.69
C ARG A 43 17.54 5.66 -16.22
N TRP A 44 18.35 4.81 -15.59
CA TRP A 44 18.29 4.53 -14.15
C TRP A 44 18.68 5.75 -13.31
N ILE A 45 19.75 6.45 -13.67
CA ILE A 45 20.23 7.68 -13.00
C ILE A 45 19.26 8.85 -13.24
N ALA A 46 18.66 8.95 -14.43
CA ALA A 46 17.62 9.94 -14.70
C ALA A 46 16.34 9.70 -13.88
N SER A 47 15.98 8.43 -13.65
CA SER A 47 14.90 8.06 -12.72
C SER A 47 15.23 8.45 -11.27
N MET A 48 16.50 8.32 -10.86
CA MET A 48 16.94 8.80 -9.54
C MET A 48 16.95 10.33 -9.40
N LYS A 49 17.26 11.09 -10.46
CA LYS A 49 17.19 12.56 -10.41
C LYS A 49 15.76 13.11 -10.29
N ALA A 50 14.73 12.32 -10.60
CA ALA A 50 13.34 12.67 -10.33
C ALA A 50 12.99 12.61 -8.83
N TYR A 51 13.81 11.96 -8.00
CA TYR A 51 13.72 11.97 -6.54
C TYR A 51 14.67 13.06 -6.00
N GLY A 52 14.10 14.24 -5.75
CA GLY A 52 14.84 15.50 -5.59
C GLY A 52 15.82 15.62 -4.42
N LYS A 53 16.90 16.38 -4.72
CA LYS A 53 17.98 16.96 -3.88
C LYS A 53 19.14 16.06 -3.43
N PRO A 54 20.38 16.59 -3.45
CA PRO A 54 21.59 15.83 -3.12
C PRO A 54 21.61 15.51 -1.63
N LEU A 55 21.64 14.22 -1.31
CA LEU A 55 21.81 13.72 0.05
C LEU A 55 23.31 13.72 0.38
N SER A 56 23.63 14.24 1.57
CA SER A 56 24.94 14.72 2.03
C SER A 56 26.11 13.74 1.92
N GLU A 57 27.29 14.33 1.72
CA GLU A 57 28.62 13.71 1.81
C GLU A 57 28.90 13.11 3.19
N SER A 58 28.57 11.84 3.40
CA SER A 58 29.30 10.91 4.28
C SER A 58 28.64 9.53 4.26
N GLY A 59 29.20 8.60 3.47
CA GLY A 59 29.15 7.14 3.70
C GLY A 59 27.83 6.35 3.62
N VAL A 60 26.65 6.96 3.73
CA VAL A 60 25.36 6.22 3.87
C VAL A 60 24.72 5.83 2.52
N VAL A 61 25.10 6.50 1.43
CA VAL A 61 24.47 6.35 0.10
C VAL A 61 24.67 4.95 -0.48
N SER A 62 25.80 4.28 -0.23
CA SER A 62 26.05 2.95 -0.80
C SER A 62 25.14 1.88 -0.20
N ASP A 63 24.80 1.98 1.08
CA ASP A 63 24.04 0.92 1.76
C ASP A 63 22.54 1.13 1.59
N VAL A 64 22.07 2.37 1.58
CA VAL A 64 20.66 2.69 1.28
C VAL A 64 20.31 2.31 -0.15
N CYS A 65 21.15 2.64 -1.15
CA CYS A 65 20.90 2.23 -2.53
C CYS A 65 20.90 0.70 -2.69
N LYS A 66 21.80 -0.01 -1.99
CA LYS A 66 21.79 -1.48 -1.97
C LYS A 66 20.50 -2.03 -1.38
N ILE A 67 20.03 -1.50 -0.25
CA ILE A 67 18.79 -1.94 0.40
C ILE A 67 17.59 -1.74 -0.54
N ILE A 68 17.48 -0.58 -1.20
CA ILE A 68 16.38 -0.31 -2.14
C ILE A 68 16.40 -1.31 -3.30
N VAL A 69 17.58 -1.61 -3.87
CA VAL A 69 17.73 -2.61 -4.93
C VAL A 69 17.32 -4.00 -4.43
N LEU A 70 17.76 -4.40 -3.23
CA LEU A 70 17.40 -5.69 -2.63
C LEU A 70 15.88 -5.80 -2.40
N LEU A 71 15.23 -4.74 -1.92
CA LEU A 71 13.78 -4.69 -1.74
C LEU A 71 13.04 -4.82 -3.07
N ALA A 72 13.49 -4.12 -4.13
CA ALA A 72 12.91 -4.24 -5.47
C ALA A 72 13.06 -5.66 -6.04
N LEU A 73 14.24 -6.29 -5.85
CA LEU A 73 14.47 -7.67 -6.26
C LEU A 73 13.56 -8.63 -5.48
N LYS A 74 13.41 -8.46 -4.16
CA LYS A 74 12.55 -9.34 -3.37
C LYS A 74 11.08 -9.15 -3.69
N PHE A 75 10.63 -7.92 -3.90
CA PHE A 75 9.28 -7.60 -4.36
C PHE A 75 8.98 -8.31 -5.68
N ARG A 76 9.89 -8.22 -6.67
CA ARG A 76 9.77 -8.96 -7.94
C ARG A 76 9.76 -10.47 -7.71
N GLN A 77 10.62 -10.98 -6.83
CA GLN A 77 10.71 -12.40 -6.54
C GLN A 77 9.40 -12.96 -6.02
N ASN A 78 8.60 -12.20 -5.25
CA ASN A 78 7.29 -12.67 -4.80
C ASN A 78 6.32 -13.00 -5.95
N PHE A 79 6.39 -12.27 -7.08
CA PHE A 79 5.62 -12.61 -8.28
C PHE A 79 6.16 -13.87 -8.96
N ILE A 80 7.48 -14.01 -9.04
CA ILE A 80 8.14 -15.18 -9.65
C ILE A 80 7.84 -16.46 -8.85
N ASP A 81 7.84 -16.35 -7.52
CA ASP A 81 7.55 -17.43 -6.59
C ASP A 81 6.04 -17.74 -6.50
N GLY A 82 5.18 -16.94 -7.14
CA GLY A 82 3.72 -17.10 -7.10
C GLY A 82 3.07 -16.69 -5.78
N LEU A 83 3.79 -15.96 -4.91
CA LEU A 83 3.24 -15.40 -3.67
C LEU A 83 2.32 -14.21 -3.93
N GLU A 84 2.60 -13.44 -4.99
CA GLU A 84 1.73 -12.39 -5.51
C GLU A 84 1.15 -12.85 -6.85
N THR A 85 -0.13 -13.20 -6.87
CA THR A 85 -0.77 -13.83 -8.04
C THR A 85 -1.22 -12.84 -9.11
N GLU A 86 -1.45 -11.58 -8.75
CA GLU A 86 -1.94 -10.55 -9.67
C GLU A 86 -1.08 -9.30 -9.65
N GLY A 87 -1.35 -8.38 -8.72
CA GLY A 87 -0.63 -7.12 -8.59
C GLY A 87 -0.52 -6.72 -7.13
N ALA A 88 0.52 -5.95 -6.83
CA ALA A 88 0.84 -5.51 -5.49
C ALA A 88 1.48 -4.12 -5.50
N SER A 89 1.50 -3.50 -4.33
CA SER A 89 2.25 -2.27 -4.07
C SER A 89 2.91 -2.34 -2.70
N PHE A 90 4.06 -1.69 -2.56
CA PHE A 90 4.86 -1.67 -1.34
C PHE A 90 5.57 -0.32 -1.19
N ALA A 91 5.40 0.30 -0.03
CA ALA A 91 6.04 1.57 0.28
C ALA A 91 6.72 1.53 1.65
N VAL A 92 7.86 2.23 1.77
CA VAL A 92 8.59 2.38 3.04
C VAL A 92 8.78 3.86 3.32
N TYR A 93 8.46 4.25 4.55
CA TYR A 93 8.68 5.59 5.06
C TYR A 93 9.73 5.57 6.16
N VAL A 94 10.72 6.47 6.09
CA VAL A 94 11.73 6.68 7.12
C VAL A 94 11.69 8.14 7.53
N LYS A 95 11.44 8.40 8.82
CA LYS A 95 11.30 9.78 9.37
C LYS A 95 10.33 10.65 8.55
N GLY A 96 9.20 10.06 8.15
CA GLY A 96 8.16 10.72 7.36
C GLY A 96 8.47 10.91 5.87
N GLN A 97 9.63 10.47 5.38
CA GLN A 97 9.99 10.54 3.96
C GLN A 97 9.75 9.19 3.29
N LYS A 98 9.06 9.18 2.14
CA LYS A 98 8.88 7.98 1.30
C LYS A 98 10.21 7.65 0.62
N VAL A 99 10.85 6.56 1.06
CA VAL A 99 12.19 6.14 0.57
C VAL A 99 12.11 4.97 -0.41
N VAL A 100 11.03 4.19 -0.36
CA VAL A 100 10.71 3.12 -1.31
C VAL A 100 9.25 3.28 -1.71
N ASP A 101 9.00 3.15 -3.01
CA ASP A 101 7.67 3.13 -3.60
C ASP A 101 7.70 2.19 -4.80
N LEU A 102 7.10 1.02 -4.65
CA LEU A 102 7.12 -0.06 -5.63
C LEU A 102 5.70 -0.51 -5.93
N TRP A 103 5.43 -0.81 -7.18
CA TRP A 103 4.20 -1.44 -7.63
C TRP A 103 4.45 -2.28 -8.86
N GLY A 104 3.57 -3.25 -9.13
CA GLY A 104 3.70 -4.10 -10.30
C GLY A 104 2.61 -5.15 -10.40
N GLY A 105 2.64 -5.89 -11.50
CA GLY A 105 1.64 -6.89 -11.83
C GLY A 105 0.38 -6.30 -12.47
N TYR A 106 -0.75 -6.96 -12.24
CA TYR A 106 -2.04 -6.61 -12.83
C TYR A 106 -3.02 -6.11 -11.78
N ALA A 107 -3.72 -5.01 -12.10
CA ALA A 107 -4.88 -4.55 -11.35
C ALA A 107 -6.15 -5.35 -11.71
N ASP A 108 -6.12 -6.03 -12.86
CA ASP A 108 -7.11 -7.01 -13.30
C ASP A 108 -6.46 -7.86 -14.38
N LEU A 109 -6.17 -9.11 -14.03
CA LEU A 109 -5.48 -10.03 -14.93
C LEU A 109 -6.37 -10.43 -16.13
N GLN A 110 -7.68 -10.56 -15.94
CA GLN A 110 -8.61 -10.99 -16.99
C GLN A 110 -8.76 -9.91 -18.06
N ALA A 111 -8.78 -8.64 -17.65
CA ALA A 111 -8.81 -7.49 -18.54
C ALA A 111 -7.42 -7.04 -19.02
N ALA A 112 -6.35 -7.76 -18.65
CA ALA A 112 -4.96 -7.40 -18.89
C ALA A 112 -4.61 -5.96 -18.44
N ARG A 113 -5.29 -5.45 -17.41
CA ARG A 113 -5.08 -4.10 -16.89
C ARG A 113 -3.91 -4.12 -15.91
N THR A 114 -2.84 -3.39 -16.26
CA THR A 114 -1.63 -3.31 -15.43
C THR A 114 -1.87 -2.49 -14.16
N TRP A 115 -1.14 -2.84 -13.11
CA TRP A 115 -1.08 -2.04 -11.88
C TRP A 115 -0.31 -0.73 -12.15
N LYS A 116 -0.88 0.37 -11.69
CA LYS A 116 -0.34 1.74 -11.79
C LYS A 116 -0.06 2.30 -10.39
N GLU A 117 0.74 3.37 -10.32
CA GLU A 117 1.08 4.06 -9.07
C GLU A 117 -0.16 4.42 -8.23
N ASP A 118 -1.25 4.81 -8.88
CA ASP A 118 -2.52 5.25 -8.28
C ASP A 118 -3.59 4.15 -8.23
N THR A 119 -3.23 2.89 -8.49
CA THR A 119 -4.18 1.78 -8.42
C THR A 119 -4.69 1.58 -6.99
N MET A 120 -6.00 1.70 -6.82
CA MET A 120 -6.67 1.42 -5.55
C MET A 120 -6.97 -0.07 -5.40
N SER A 121 -6.65 -0.63 -4.23
CA SER A 121 -7.02 -1.99 -3.85
C SER A 121 -7.80 -2.00 -2.53
N VAL A 122 -8.60 -3.05 -2.32
CA VAL A 122 -9.33 -3.27 -1.08
C VAL A 122 -8.37 -3.79 -0.03
N VAL A 123 -8.12 -2.99 1.02
CA VAL A 123 -7.19 -3.35 2.12
C VAL A 123 -7.86 -4.10 3.28
N PHE A 124 -9.12 -4.51 3.11
CA PHE A 124 -9.92 -5.26 4.09
C PHE A 124 -9.77 -4.73 5.52
N SER A 125 -9.34 -5.59 6.45
CA SER A 125 -9.30 -5.28 7.89
C SER A 125 -8.28 -4.20 8.26
N THR A 126 -7.32 -3.87 7.40
CA THR A 126 -6.42 -2.71 7.59
C THR A 126 -7.22 -1.40 7.76
N THR A 127 -8.43 -1.34 7.20
CA THR A 127 -9.37 -0.23 7.40
C THR A 127 -9.68 0.05 8.88
N LYS A 128 -9.60 -0.96 9.77
CA LYS A 128 -9.86 -0.79 11.20
C LYS A 128 -8.83 0.15 11.86
N ALA A 129 -7.57 0.12 11.42
CA ALA A 129 -6.55 1.04 11.92
C ALA A 129 -6.90 2.50 11.58
N VAL A 130 -7.40 2.74 10.38
CA VAL A 130 -7.87 4.07 9.94
C VAL A 130 -9.12 4.51 10.72
N ALA A 131 -10.04 3.59 11.00
CA ALA A 131 -11.20 3.86 11.84
C ALA A 131 -10.81 4.17 13.30
N ALA A 132 -9.84 3.44 13.85
CA ALA A 132 -9.29 3.69 15.18
C ALA A 132 -8.60 5.05 15.28
N LEU A 133 -7.92 5.48 14.22
CA LEU A 133 -7.33 6.81 14.14
C LEU A 133 -8.39 7.92 14.23
N CYS A 134 -9.58 7.73 13.66
CA CYS A 134 -10.67 8.69 13.78
C CYS A 134 -11.13 8.84 15.24
N ILE A 135 -11.22 7.73 15.98
CA ILE A 135 -11.51 7.75 17.43
C ILE A 135 -10.39 8.42 18.22
N ALA A 136 -9.13 8.14 17.88
CA ALA A 136 -7.99 8.78 18.53
C ALA A 136 -7.99 10.30 18.36
N VAL A 137 -8.34 10.81 17.16
CA VAL A 137 -8.49 12.26 16.92
C VAL A 137 -9.62 12.87 17.77
N LEU A 138 -10.74 12.16 17.94
CA LEU A 138 -11.82 12.63 18.83
C LEU A 138 -11.39 12.63 20.30
N ALA A 139 -10.62 11.62 20.73
CA ALA A 139 -10.07 11.54 22.08
C ALA A 139 -9.07 12.67 22.36
N ASP A 140 -8.13 12.92 21.44
CA ASP A 140 -7.14 14.00 21.53
C ASP A 140 -7.82 15.38 21.66
N ARG A 141 -8.95 15.58 20.99
CA ARG A 141 -9.76 16.81 21.08
C ARG A 141 -10.68 16.87 22.30
N GLY A 142 -10.59 15.91 23.22
CA GLY A 142 -11.42 15.84 24.41
C GLY A 142 -12.91 15.61 24.14
N ARG A 143 -13.28 15.13 22.95
CA ARG A 143 -14.69 14.84 22.58
C ARG A 143 -15.20 13.55 23.23
N LEU A 144 -14.29 12.63 23.53
CA LEU A 144 -14.55 11.37 24.21
C LEU A 144 -13.30 10.93 24.99
N ARG A 145 -13.44 9.95 25.87
CA ARG A 145 -12.33 9.21 26.47
C ARG A 145 -12.52 7.71 26.23
N TYR A 146 -11.44 6.94 26.17
CA TYR A 146 -11.53 5.50 25.98
C TYR A 146 -12.27 4.78 27.11
N ASP A 147 -12.14 5.27 28.35
CA ASP A 147 -12.83 4.76 29.53
C ASP A 147 -14.27 5.27 29.68
N ASP A 148 -14.73 6.16 28.80
CA ASP A 148 -16.14 6.55 28.79
C ASP A 148 -17.01 5.36 28.42
N LEU A 149 -18.13 5.22 29.13
CA LEU A 149 -19.22 4.37 28.70
C LEU A 149 -19.73 4.84 27.33
N VAL A 150 -19.98 3.92 26.39
CA VAL A 150 -20.59 4.26 25.09
C VAL A 150 -21.94 4.94 25.31
N SER A 151 -22.70 4.47 26.31
CA SER A 151 -24.00 5.00 26.72
C SER A 151 -23.98 6.48 27.16
N LYS A 152 -22.84 6.99 27.65
CA LYS A 152 -22.65 8.41 27.98
C LYS A 152 -22.86 9.32 26.76
N HIS A 153 -22.40 8.87 25.59
CA HIS A 153 -22.46 9.63 24.34
C HIS A 153 -23.66 9.21 23.48
N TRP A 154 -24.05 7.94 23.59
CA TRP A 154 -25.13 7.34 22.83
C TRP A 154 -26.09 6.59 23.79
N PRO A 155 -27.07 7.28 24.40
CA PRO A 155 -27.93 6.69 25.44
C PRO A 155 -28.70 5.44 24.98
N GLY A 156 -29.14 5.41 23.71
CA GLY A 156 -29.83 4.25 23.14
C GLY A 156 -29.01 2.96 23.11
N PHE A 157 -27.68 3.05 23.23
CA PHE A 157 -26.78 1.90 23.31
C PHE A 157 -26.97 1.08 24.60
N ALA A 158 -27.45 1.67 25.70
CA ALA A 158 -27.51 1.04 27.03
C ALA A 158 -28.54 -0.10 27.20
N LYS A 159 -29.11 -0.61 26.11
CA LYS A 159 -30.10 -1.70 26.13
C LYS A 159 -29.42 -3.07 26.18
N ASN A 160 -30.14 -4.09 26.62
CA ASN A 160 -29.73 -5.50 26.54
C ASN A 160 -28.35 -5.80 27.18
N GLY A 161 -28.08 -5.21 28.34
CA GLY A 161 -26.83 -5.45 29.10
C GLY A 161 -25.59 -4.76 28.54
N LYS A 162 -25.75 -3.71 27.72
CA LYS A 162 -24.67 -2.93 27.11
C LYS A 162 -24.31 -1.64 27.87
N ASP A 163 -24.94 -1.39 29.01
CA ASP A 163 -24.84 -0.16 29.81
C ASP A 163 -23.41 0.15 30.29
N ASN A 164 -22.63 -0.89 30.62
CA ASN A 164 -21.26 -0.77 31.14
C ASN A 164 -20.15 -0.88 30.08
N ILE A 165 -20.50 -0.97 28.79
CA ILE A 165 -19.50 -1.09 27.73
C ILE A 165 -18.77 0.24 27.54
N THR A 166 -17.45 0.21 27.64
CA THR A 166 -16.58 1.37 27.37
C THR A 166 -16.25 1.49 25.88
N ILE A 167 -15.82 2.68 25.46
CA ILE A 167 -15.27 2.89 24.12
C ILE A 167 -14.06 1.97 23.89
N GLU A 168 -13.18 1.83 24.88
CA GLU A 168 -12.04 0.91 24.83
C GLU A 168 -12.47 -0.51 24.46
N TRP A 169 -13.50 -1.06 25.11
CA TRP A 169 -13.97 -2.42 24.83
C TRP A 169 -14.52 -2.59 23.42
N VAL A 170 -15.13 -1.56 22.84
CA VAL A 170 -15.50 -1.59 21.41
C VAL A 170 -14.24 -1.65 20.54
N MET A 171 -13.26 -0.79 20.84
CA MET A 171 -12.03 -0.66 20.06
C MET A 171 -11.11 -1.89 20.17
N SER A 172 -11.15 -2.59 21.30
CA SER A 172 -10.34 -3.78 21.60
C SER A 172 -11.08 -5.11 21.40
N HIS A 173 -12.26 -5.08 20.79
CA HIS A 173 -13.06 -6.27 20.48
C HIS A 173 -13.62 -7.04 21.70
N MET A 174 -13.79 -6.36 22.83
CA MET A 174 -14.30 -6.92 24.09
C MET A 174 -15.75 -6.56 24.40
N ALA A 175 -16.43 -5.83 23.50
CA ALA A 175 -17.84 -5.45 23.67
C ALA A 175 -18.84 -6.62 23.56
N GLY A 176 -18.40 -7.79 23.10
CA GLY A 176 -19.27 -8.95 22.89
C GLY A 176 -20.20 -8.83 21.67
N LEU A 177 -20.00 -7.84 20.79
CA LEU A 177 -20.85 -7.57 19.63
C LEU A 177 -20.18 -7.97 18.32
N TYR A 178 -19.50 -9.12 18.26
CA TYR A 178 -18.64 -9.46 17.10
C TYR A 178 -19.39 -10.02 15.89
N TYR A 179 -20.69 -10.31 16.03
CA TYR A 179 -21.63 -10.51 14.93
C TYR A 179 -23.03 -10.05 15.36
N PHE A 180 -23.93 -9.87 14.39
CA PHE A 180 -25.34 -9.55 14.63
C PHE A 180 -26.22 -10.77 14.33
N GLU A 181 -27.26 -11.00 15.14
CA GLU A 181 -28.20 -12.12 14.85
C GLU A 181 -29.02 -11.84 13.60
N GLU A 182 -29.44 -10.58 13.44
CA GLU A 182 -30.22 -10.17 12.28
C GLU A 182 -29.35 -10.16 11.01
N PRO A 183 -29.81 -10.78 9.91
CA PRO A 183 -29.12 -10.69 8.63
C PRO A 183 -28.99 -9.25 8.15
N ILE A 184 -27.76 -8.84 7.83
CA ILE A 184 -27.51 -7.49 7.34
C ILE A 184 -27.86 -7.39 5.87
N THR A 185 -29.00 -6.77 5.57
CA THR A 185 -29.38 -6.43 4.19
C THR A 185 -28.56 -5.25 3.66
N LYS A 186 -28.52 -5.06 2.34
CA LYS A 186 -27.88 -3.88 1.73
C LYS A 186 -28.48 -2.57 2.24
N GLU A 187 -29.80 -2.53 2.44
CA GLU A 187 -30.49 -1.37 2.98
C GLU A 187 -29.98 -1.02 4.38
N ILE A 188 -29.95 -1.99 5.30
CA ILE A 188 -29.43 -1.83 6.66
C ILE A 188 -27.95 -1.40 6.62
N ALA A 189 -27.13 -2.05 5.79
CA ALA A 189 -25.70 -1.76 5.67
C ALA A 189 -25.39 -0.32 5.24
N THR A 190 -26.26 0.28 4.43
CA THR A 190 -26.07 1.63 3.86
C THR A 190 -26.81 2.73 4.62
N ASN A 191 -27.73 2.38 5.52
CA ASN A 191 -28.51 3.32 6.30
C ASN A 191 -28.06 3.34 7.77
N HIS A 192 -27.40 4.43 8.16
CA HIS A 192 -26.86 4.59 9.50
C HIS A 192 -27.92 4.59 10.61
N ASP A 193 -29.16 5.03 10.36
CA ASP A 193 -30.23 5.01 11.37
C ASP A 193 -30.78 3.60 11.59
N LEU A 194 -30.90 2.81 10.51
CA LEU A 194 -31.27 1.40 10.62
C LEU A 194 -30.18 0.60 11.33
N MET A 195 -28.92 0.80 10.93
CA MET A 195 -27.78 0.16 11.58
C MET A 195 -27.66 0.55 13.06
N LYS A 196 -27.90 1.83 13.39
CA LYS A 196 -27.98 2.31 14.77
C LYS A 196 -29.00 1.51 15.56
N LYS A 197 -30.25 1.43 15.09
CA LYS A 197 -31.33 0.71 15.77
C LYS A 197 -31.01 -0.77 15.95
N LEU A 198 -30.43 -1.40 14.92
CA LEU A 198 -29.97 -2.79 15.01
C LEU A 198 -28.93 -2.96 16.13
N ILE A 199 -27.89 -2.11 16.18
CA ILE A 199 -26.87 -2.16 17.23
C ILE A 199 -27.48 -1.92 18.62
N GLU A 200 -28.39 -0.94 18.75
CA GLU A 200 -29.06 -0.68 20.04
C GLU A 200 -29.82 -1.90 20.54
N ASN A 201 -30.43 -2.68 19.65
CA ASN A 201 -31.24 -3.84 20.00
C ASN A 201 -30.45 -5.15 20.04
N GLU A 202 -29.16 -5.15 19.68
CA GLU A 202 -28.32 -6.34 19.73
C GLU A 202 -27.96 -6.74 21.18
N THR A 203 -27.80 -8.03 21.44
CA THR A 203 -27.37 -8.56 22.74
C THR A 203 -25.93 -9.05 22.64
N PRO A 204 -25.02 -8.66 23.57
CA PRO A 204 -23.66 -9.19 23.63
C PRO A 204 -23.65 -10.72 23.70
N LYS A 205 -22.77 -11.36 22.92
CA LYS A 205 -22.64 -12.83 22.84
C LYS A 205 -21.86 -13.43 23.99
N PHE A 206 -21.15 -12.58 24.73
CA PHE A 206 -20.53 -12.89 26.01
C PHE A 206 -20.62 -11.65 26.90
N PRO A 207 -20.51 -11.79 28.24
CA PRO A 207 -20.51 -10.65 29.15
C PRO A 207 -19.40 -9.65 28.76
N PRO A 208 -19.73 -8.38 28.47
CA PRO A 208 -18.72 -7.43 27.99
C PRO A 208 -17.51 -7.30 28.92
N GLY A 209 -16.32 -7.16 28.34
CA GLY A 209 -15.06 -7.07 29.08
C GLY A 209 -14.49 -8.40 29.57
N THR A 210 -15.19 -9.53 29.41
CA THR A 210 -14.72 -10.84 29.92
C THR A 210 -13.98 -11.69 28.89
N ALA A 211 -14.14 -11.40 27.60
CA ALA A 211 -13.54 -12.16 26.51
C ALA A 211 -13.24 -11.29 25.29
N PHE A 212 -12.48 -11.86 24.35
CA PHE A 212 -12.17 -11.25 23.06
C PHE A 212 -13.00 -11.92 21.95
N GLY A 213 -13.71 -11.12 21.15
CA GLY A 213 -14.41 -11.58 19.96
C GLY A 213 -14.15 -10.64 18.80
N TYR A 214 -13.40 -11.09 17.79
CA TYR A 214 -13.00 -10.21 16.69
C TYR A 214 -14.20 -9.71 15.89
N HIS A 215 -14.42 -8.39 15.92
CA HIS A 215 -15.52 -7.73 15.20
C HIS A 215 -15.16 -7.60 13.72
N ALA A 216 -15.28 -8.71 12.99
CA ALA A 216 -14.74 -8.83 11.63
C ALA A 216 -15.37 -7.81 10.67
N MET A 217 -16.70 -7.74 10.68
CA MET A 217 -17.48 -6.94 9.73
C MET A 217 -18.11 -5.69 10.38
N ASN A 218 -18.55 -5.80 11.63
CA ASN A 218 -19.36 -4.76 12.29
C ASN A 218 -18.58 -3.72 13.09
N TYR A 219 -17.25 -3.86 13.20
CA TYR A 219 -16.38 -2.84 13.79
C TYR A 219 -16.59 -1.46 13.18
N GLY A 220 -16.66 -1.39 11.84
CA GLY A 220 -16.83 -0.12 11.13
C GLY A 220 -18.14 0.58 11.49
N TRP A 221 -19.25 -0.15 11.63
CA TRP A 221 -20.54 0.43 12.01
C TRP A 221 -20.58 0.86 13.48
N LEU A 222 -19.98 0.10 14.38
CA LEU A 222 -19.85 0.50 15.79
C LEU A 222 -19.06 1.82 15.91
N VAL A 223 -17.91 1.90 15.24
CA VAL A 223 -17.08 3.11 15.22
C VAL A 223 -17.80 4.27 14.55
N ASP A 224 -18.50 4.06 13.43
CA ASP A 224 -19.29 5.10 12.76
C ASP A 224 -20.35 5.70 13.69
N GLN A 225 -21.06 4.87 14.47
CA GLN A 225 -22.05 5.35 15.42
C GLN A 225 -21.40 6.13 16.58
N ILE A 226 -20.26 5.67 17.11
CA ILE A 226 -19.54 6.42 18.15
C ILE A 226 -19.13 7.80 17.62
N ILE A 227 -18.56 7.87 16.42
CA ILE A 227 -18.17 9.14 15.78
C ILE A 227 -19.38 10.05 15.62
N ARG A 228 -20.50 9.55 15.07
CA ARG A 228 -21.72 10.34 14.89
C ARG A 228 -22.25 10.92 16.20
N HIS A 229 -22.11 10.22 17.32
CA HIS A 229 -22.60 10.72 18.61
C HIS A 229 -21.62 11.70 19.30
N THR A 230 -20.32 11.60 19.02
CA THR A 230 -19.27 12.39 19.70
C THR A 230 -18.76 13.59 18.90
N ASP A 231 -18.80 13.51 17.56
CA ASP A 231 -18.48 14.59 16.64
C ASP A 231 -19.51 15.72 16.74
N GLU A 232 -19.04 16.97 16.70
CA GLU A 232 -19.88 18.17 16.80
C GLU A 232 -20.80 18.30 15.58
N LYS A 233 -20.27 17.99 14.39
CA LYS A 233 -21.00 18.05 13.13
C LYS A 233 -21.83 16.79 12.85
N LYS A 234 -21.80 15.80 13.75
CA LYS A 234 -22.53 14.52 13.64
C LYS A 234 -22.25 13.78 12.32
N ARG A 235 -21.04 13.92 11.79
CA ARG A 235 -20.62 13.29 10.52
C ARG A 235 -20.47 11.78 10.68
N GLY A 236 -20.65 11.04 9.59
CA GLY A 236 -20.22 9.65 9.52
C GLY A 236 -18.70 9.51 9.35
N ILE A 237 -18.17 8.32 9.63
CA ILE A 237 -16.73 8.02 9.65
C ILE A 237 -16.02 8.41 8.35
N GLY A 238 -16.62 8.13 7.19
CA GLY A 238 -16.00 8.43 5.89
C GLY A 238 -15.92 9.93 5.59
N GLN A 239 -16.88 10.72 6.08
CA GLN A 239 -16.84 12.18 5.97
C GLN A 239 -15.88 12.78 7.00
N PHE A 240 -15.92 12.28 8.24
CA PHE A 240 -15.00 12.68 9.30
C PHE A 240 -13.53 12.45 8.89
N LEU A 241 -13.19 11.24 8.44
CA LEU A 241 -11.86 10.89 7.94
C LEU A 241 -11.38 11.86 6.86
N ARG A 242 -12.26 12.15 5.89
CA ARG A 242 -11.95 13.04 4.77
C ARG A 242 -11.71 14.47 5.21
N GLU A 243 -12.54 15.00 6.09
CA GLU A 243 -12.43 16.40 6.50
C GLU A 243 -11.30 16.63 7.52
N GLU A 244 -11.04 15.66 8.40
CA GLU A 244 -10.13 15.83 9.53
C GLU A 244 -8.72 15.29 9.30
N ILE A 245 -8.57 14.29 8.41
CA ILE A 245 -7.31 13.54 8.28
C ILE A 245 -6.78 13.54 6.85
N THR A 246 -7.59 13.19 5.84
CA THR A 246 -7.07 12.93 4.48
C THR A 246 -7.30 14.07 3.48
N GLY A 247 -8.20 15.00 3.77
CA GLY A 247 -8.53 16.12 2.88
C GLY A 247 -7.51 17.27 2.94
N PRO A 248 -7.73 18.36 2.18
CA PRO A 248 -6.82 19.51 2.13
C PRO A 248 -6.63 20.19 3.50
N ASN A 249 -7.66 20.11 4.34
CA ASN A 249 -7.65 20.62 5.72
C ASN A 249 -7.23 19.55 6.74
N GLY A 250 -6.94 18.34 6.28
CA GLY A 250 -6.49 17.23 7.11
C GLY A 250 -5.21 17.64 7.82
N ARG A 251 -5.25 17.70 9.15
CA ARG A 251 -4.06 18.07 9.92
C ARG A 251 -3.07 16.92 9.79
N LYS A 252 -1.80 17.24 9.50
CA LYS A 252 -0.71 16.26 9.67
C LYS A 252 -0.81 15.75 11.10
N LEU A 253 -1.09 14.46 11.25
CA LEU A 253 -0.99 13.79 12.54
C LEU A 253 0.49 13.85 12.91
N VAL A 254 0.83 14.78 13.80
CA VAL A 254 2.17 14.86 14.37
C VAL A 254 2.16 13.83 15.50
N CYS A 255 2.79 12.68 15.25
CA CYS A 255 3.15 11.72 16.29
C CYS A 255 4.55 12.11 16.81
#